data_AF-A0A106BQQ9-F1
#
_entry.id   AF-A0A106BQQ9-F1
#
_cell.length_a   1.000
_cell.length_b   1.000
_cell.length_c   1.000
_cell.angle_alpha   90.00
_cell.angle_beta   90.00
_cell.angle_gamma   90.00
#
_symmetry.space_group_name_H-M   'P 1'
#
loop_
_entity.id
_entity.type
_entity.pdbx_description
1 polymer ?
#
loop_
_entity_poly.entity_id
_entity_poly.type
_entity_poly.pdbx_seq_one_letter_code
_entity_poly.pdbx_strand_id
1 'polypeptide(L)'
;MIELEPGNTLDISLKEDAQGRDRVEVTLQSPGCSLNLTPHQARVLATELIMAVNRAEVRSNLKHSQNVVRDAPPAEHRRGLFNQAFAK
;
A
#
# COMPACT_ATOMS: atom_id res chain seq x y z
N MET A 1 -1.94 0.28 20.06
CA MET A 1 -3.33 0.65 19.73
C MET A 1 -3.38 1.43 18.42
N ILE A 2 -4.11 0.93 17.43
CA ILE A 2 -4.41 1.60 16.16
C ILE A 2 -5.90 1.97 16.21
N GLU A 3 -6.22 3.24 15.99
CA GLU A 3 -7.61 3.68 15.86
C GLU A 3 -8.14 3.32 14.46
N LEU A 4 -9.30 2.70 14.42
CA LEU A 4 -10.06 2.37 13.22
C LEU A 4 -11.29 3.28 13.14
N GLU A 5 -12.24 3.00 12.23
CA GLU A 5 -13.55 3.66 12.13
C GLU A 5 -14.12 4.06 13.50
N PRO A 6 -14.81 5.21 13.63
CA PRO A 6 -14.94 5.96 14.88
C PRO A 6 -15.34 5.08 16.08
N GLY A 7 -14.38 4.91 16.99
CA GLY A 7 -14.57 4.20 18.27
C GLY A 7 -14.01 2.78 18.32
N ASN A 8 -13.52 2.22 17.21
CA ASN A 8 -12.89 0.90 17.21
C ASN A 8 -11.38 1.02 17.35
N THR A 9 -10.77 0.23 18.23
CA THR A 9 -9.31 0.15 18.31
C THR A 9 -8.82 -1.27 18.12
N LEU A 10 -7.67 -1.38 17.45
CA LEU A 10 -6.89 -2.60 17.31
C LEU A 10 -5.71 -2.54 18.27
N ASP A 11 -5.61 -3.51 19.17
CA ASP A 11 -4.49 -3.67 20.08
C ASP A 11 -3.66 -4.91 19.74
N ILE A 12 -2.35 -4.83 19.99
CA ILE A 12 -1.42 -5.94 19.75
C ILE A 12 -0.58 -6.09 21.00
N SER A 13 -0.60 -7.28 21.60
CA SER A 13 0.13 -7.58 22.83
C SER A 13 0.89 -8.91 22.72
N LEU A 14 1.98 -9.01 23.48
CA LEU A 14 2.70 -10.27 23.68
C LEU A 14 2.19 -10.91 24.97
N LYS A 15 1.80 -12.19 24.89
CA LYS A 15 1.33 -12.99 26.02
C LYS A 15 2.02 -14.34 26.02
N GLU A 16 1.95 -15.06 27.13
CA GLU A 16 2.33 -16.47 27.20
C GLU A 16 1.09 -17.36 27.17
N ASP A 17 1.16 -18.50 26.47
CA ASP A 17 0.14 -19.54 26.54
C ASP A 17 0.30 -20.41 27.83
N ALA A 18 -0.64 -21.33 28.05
CA ALA A 18 -0.62 -22.20 29.23
C ALA A 18 0.62 -23.12 29.33
N GLN A 19 1.44 -23.20 28.27
CA GLN A 19 2.69 -23.94 28.23
C GLN A 19 3.92 -23.02 28.33
N GLY A 20 3.73 -21.73 28.62
CA GLY A 20 4.80 -20.74 28.73
C GLY A 20 5.39 -20.32 27.38
N ARG A 21 4.65 -20.51 26.27
CA ARG A 21 5.13 -20.12 24.95
C ARG A 21 4.57 -18.76 24.55
N ASP A 22 5.43 -17.94 23.97
CA ASP A 22 5.05 -16.63 23.42
C ASP A 22 3.93 -16.74 22.38
N ARG A 23 2.95 -15.86 22.52
CA ARG A 23 1.83 -15.63 21.61
C ARG A 23 1.66 -14.15 21.38
N VAL A 24 1.37 -13.79 20.14
CA VAL A 24 0.98 -12.43 19.79
C VAL A 24 -0.53 -12.40 19.72
N GLU A 25 -1.16 -11.67 20.62
CA GLU A 25 -2.60 -11.44 20.60
C GLU A 25 -2.89 -10.14 19.84
N VAL A 26 -3.77 -10.22 18.85
CA VAL A 26 -4.29 -9.06 18.11
C VAL A 26 -5.78 -8.96 18.42
N THR A 27 -6.20 -7.88 19.07
CA THR A 27 -7.57 -7.71 19.57
C THR A 27 -8.22 -6.49 18.94
N LEU A 28 -9.38 -6.70 18.32
CA LEU A 28 -10.27 -5.66 17.83
C LEU A 28 -11.36 -5.42 18.88
N GLN A 29 -11.34 -4.28 19.54
CA GLN A 29 -12.20 -4.00 20.71
C GLN A 29 -13.72 -4.11 20.42
N SER A 30 -14.14 -3.78 19.20
CA SER A 30 -15.53 -3.95 18.74
C SER A 30 -15.48 -4.53 17.32
N PRO A 31 -16.02 -5.73 17.08
CA PRO A 31 -16.98 -6.48 17.90
C PRO A 31 -16.39 -7.39 19.01
N GLY A 32 -15.14 -7.16 19.45
CA GLY A 32 -14.51 -8.02 20.46
C GLY A 32 -13.90 -9.30 19.84
N CYS A 33 -13.25 -9.16 18.69
CA CYS A 33 -12.56 -10.26 18.03
C CYS A 33 -11.10 -10.30 18.49
N SER A 34 -10.58 -11.48 18.83
CA SER A 34 -9.16 -11.66 19.13
C SER A 34 -8.55 -12.78 18.29
N LEU A 35 -7.33 -12.54 17.83
CA LEU A 35 -6.50 -13.52 17.14
C LEU A 35 -5.29 -13.82 18.01
N ASN A 36 -5.11 -15.08 18.39
CA ASN A 36 -3.93 -15.55 19.09
C ASN A 36 -2.99 -16.25 18.12
N LEU A 37 -1.86 -15.61 17.83
CA LEU A 37 -0.93 -16.05 16.80
C LEU A 37 0.37 -16.57 17.44
N THR A 38 0.97 -17.58 16.81
CA THR A 38 2.40 -17.86 17.04
C THR A 38 3.25 -16.67 16.57
N PRO A 39 4.49 -16.51 17.08
CA PRO A 39 5.41 -15.50 16.56
C PRO A 39 5.66 -15.61 15.05
N HIS A 40 5.67 -16.85 14.52
CA HIS A 40 5.82 -17.07 13.08
C HIS A 40 4.62 -16.57 12.28
N GLN A 41 3.39 -16.90 12.71
CA GLN A 41 2.17 -16.43 12.05
C GLN A 41 2.04 -14.90 12.10
N ALA A 42 2.34 -14.29 13.25
CA ALA A 42 2.34 -12.84 13.40
C ALA A 42 3.35 -12.17 12.44
N ARG A 43 4.52 -12.76 12.26
CA ARG A 43 5.51 -12.29 11.29
C ARG A 43 5.01 -12.38 9.85
N VAL A 44 4.40 -13.50 9.46
CA VAL A 44 3.82 -13.66 8.12
C VAL A 44 2.72 -12.61 7.88
N LEU A 45 1.82 -12.42 8.85
CA LEU A 45 0.78 -11.40 8.78
C LEU A 45 1.36 -9.99 8.62
N ALA A 46 2.39 -9.64 9.39
CA ALA A 46 3.05 -8.34 9.27
C ALA A 46 3.66 -8.13 7.88
N THR A 47 4.32 -9.15 7.33
CA THR A 47 4.87 -9.09 5.96
C THR A 47 3.77 -8.86 4.93
N GLU A 48 2.66 -9.58 4.99
CA GLU A 48 1.55 -9.41 4.06
C GLU A 48 0.93 -8.01 4.16
N LEU A 49 0.80 -7.46 5.38
CA LEU A 49 0.34 -6.08 5.57
C LEU A 49 1.28 -5.06 4.91
N ILE A 50 2.59 -5.19 5.12
CA ILE A 50 3.60 -4.32 4.47
C ILE A 50 3.51 -4.44 2.95
N MET A 51 3.39 -5.66 2.42
CA MET A 51 3.26 -5.88 0.99
C MET A 51 1.98 -5.26 0.41
N ALA A 52 0.87 -5.36 1.12
CA ALA A 52 -0.39 -4.74 0.70
C ALA A 52 -0.28 -3.21 0.67
N VAL A 53 0.37 -2.60 1.67
CA VAL A 53 0.64 -1.15 1.71
C VAL A 53 1.49 -0.73 0.52
N ASN A 54 2.64 -1.39 0.30
CA ASN A 54 3.52 -1.08 -0.83
C ASN A 54 2.80 -1.16 -2.18
N ARG A 55 1.93 -2.18 -2.36
CA ARG A 55 1.11 -2.30 -3.59
C ARG A 55 0.11 -1.15 -3.73
N ALA A 56 -0.53 -0.72 -2.65
CA ALA A 56 -1.48 0.38 -2.68
C ALA A 56 -0.81 1.72 -3.03
N GLU A 57 0.36 1.99 -2.47
CA GLU A 57 1.16 3.18 -2.73
C GLU A 57 1.66 3.23 -4.19
N VAL A 58 2.24 2.13 -4.69
CA VAL A 58 2.65 2.03 -6.10
C VAL A 58 1.47 2.30 -7.03
N ARG A 59 0.30 1.72 -6.76
CA ARG A 59 -0.90 1.97 -7.56
C ARG A 59 -1.34 3.43 -7.52
N SER A 60 -1.24 4.10 -6.37
CA SER A 60 -1.53 5.53 -6.25
C SER A 60 -0.57 6.37 -7.09
N ASN A 61 0.74 6.11 -6.96
CA ASN A 61 1.78 6.84 -7.69
C ASN A 61 1.66 6.67 -9.20
N LEU A 62 1.35 5.45 -9.66
CA LEU A 62 1.13 5.18 -11.08
C LEU A 62 -0.10 5.92 -11.63
N LYS A 63 -1.21 5.99 -10.88
CA LYS A 63 -2.39 6.79 -11.29
C LYS A 63 -2.05 8.28 -11.43
N HIS A 64 -1.28 8.83 -10.49
CA HIS A 64 -0.83 10.22 -10.57
C HIS A 64 0.09 10.45 -11.80
N SER A 65 0.97 9.50 -12.11
CA SER A 65 1.83 9.58 -13.31
C SER A 65 1.07 9.49 -14.64
N GLN A 66 -0.10 8.84 -14.71
CA GLN A 66 -0.91 8.82 -15.94
C GLN A 66 -1.59 10.16 -16.24
N ASN A 67 -1.93 10.94 -15.21
CA ASN A 67 -2.57 12.25 -15.41
C ASN A 67 -1.58 13.33 -15.89
N VAL A 68 -0.29 13.25 -15.54
CA VAL A 68 0.73 14.19 -16.09
C VAL A 68 1.05 13.97 -17.57
N VAL A 69 0.79 12.78 -18.12
CA VAL A 69 0.97 12.53 -19.57
C VAL A 69 -0.19 13.11 -20.39
N ARG A 70 -1.35 13.35 -19.76
CA ARG A 70 -2.57 13.82 -20.44
C ARG A 70 -2.75 15.34 -20.44
N ASP A 71 -2.07 16.05 -19.54
CA ASP A 71 -2.06 17.52 -19.45
C ASP A 71 -0.84 18.17 -20.15
N ALA A 72 -0.08 17.42 -20.95
CA ALA A 72 0.81 18.05 -21.92
C ALA A 72 -0.06 18.80 -22.95
N PRO A 73 0.02 20.13 -23.06
CA PRO A 73 -0.76 20.86 -24.06
C PRO A 73 -0.41 20.32 -25.45
N PRO A 74 -1.36 20.32 -26.40
CA PRO A 74 -1.07 19.91 -27.77
C PRO A 74 0.09 20.76 -28.25
N ALA A 75 1.15 20.10 -28.75
CA ALA A 75 2.28 20.75 -29.38
C ALA A 75 1.78 21.43 -30.67
N GLU A 76 1.16 22.59 -30.51
CA GLU A 76 0.88 23.50 -31.60
C GLU A 76 2.18 24.22 -31.97
N HIS A 77 2.51 24.11 -33.27
CA HIS A 77 3.32 25.06 -34.02
C HIS A 77 4.83 25.12 -33.73
N ARG A 78 5.58 24.25 -34.43
CA ARG A 78 6.73 24.74 -35.22
C ARG A 78 6.61 24.31 -36.68
N ARG A 79 6.04 25.21 -37.48
CA ARG A 79 6.39 25.36 -38.90
C ARG A 79 7.90 25.48 -39.02
N GLY A 80 8.51 24.62 -39.81
CA GLY A 80 9.95 24.63 -40.09
C GLY A 80 10.25 23.76 -41.29
N LEU A 81 10.00 24.34 -42.46
CA LEU A 81 10.41 23.93 -43.80
C LEU A 81 11.68 23.06 -43.81
N PHE A 82 11.53 21.74 -43.92
CA PHE A 82 12.60 20.89 -44.44
C PHE A 82 12.37 20.74 -45.95
N ASN A 83 12.92 21.72 -46.65
CA ASN A 83 12.99 21.77 -48.10
C ASN A 83 13.73 20.55 -48.64
N GLN A 84 13.18 20.07 -49.76
CA GLN A 84 13.69 19.06 -50.65
C GLN A 84 15.16 19.30 -51.04
N ALA A 85 15.98 18.25 -51.01
CA ALA A 85 17.21 18.20 -51.79
C ALA A 85 17.73 16.77 -51.95
N PHE A 86 16.97 15.89 -52.64
CA PHE A 86 17.53 14.72 -53.31
C PHE A 86 16.70 14.36 -54.55
N ALA A 87 17.05 14.94 -55.69
CA ALA A 87 16.76 14.39 -57.00
C ALA A 87 17.90 14.77 -57.96
N LYS A 88 18.33 13.78 -58.74
CA LYS A 88 19.47 13.76 -59.66
C LYS A 88 19.41 14.81 -60.77
#